data_AF-A0A3N0DP05-F1
#
_entry.id   AF-A0A3N0DP05-F1
#
_cell.length_a   1.000
_cell.length_b   1.000
_cell.length_c   1.000
_cell.angle_alpha   90.00
_cell.angle_beta   90.00
_cell.angle_gamma   90.00
#
_symmetry.space_group_name_H-M   'P 1'
#
loop_
_entity.id
_entity.type
_entity.pdbx_description
1 polymer ?
#
loop_
_entity_poly.entity_id
_entity_poly.type
_entity_poly.pdbx_seq_one_letter_code
_entity_poly.pdbx_strand_id
1 'polypeptide(L)'
;MERPTPPFTSPVNTSEQKCNAVVEWLQWYAENQHRPLLYDQRRCFSPDVILEAGMHGLMGLNVPEQYGGLDLDMRSTVRICQQLGSIDLSLATLITNHNFLSLSP
;
A
#
# COMPACT_ATOMS: atom_id res chain seq x y z
N MET A 1 7.48 -18.15 -3.50
CA MET A 1 8.20 -17.08 -2.79
C MET A 1 7.48 -16.87 -1.45
N GLU A 2 8.17 -16.93 -0.31
CA GLU A 2 7.52 -16.70 0.99
C GLU A 2 6.92 -15.29 1.04
N ARG A 3 5.77 -15.14 1.71
CA ARG A 3 5.09 -13.86 1.85
C ARG A 3 6.00 -12.90 2.64
N PRO A 4 6.42 -11.75 2.08
CA PRO A 4 7.23 -10.81 2.82
C PRO A 4 6.42 -10.30 4.02
N THR A 5 7.01 -10.43 5.20
CA THR A 5 6.44 -9.90 6.43
C THR A 5 6.61 -8.40 6.48
N PRO A 6 5.56 -7.63 6.77
CA PRO A 6 5.63 -6.18 6.81
C PRO A 6 6.61 -5.71 7.91
N PRO A 7 7.64 -4.91 7.60
CA PRO A 7 8.65 -4.49 8.58
C PRO A 7 8.26 -3.24 9.39
N PHE A 8 6.99 -2.88 9.46
CA PHE A 8 6.54 -1.62 10.08
C PHE A 8 6.33 -1.71 11.59
N THR A 9 6.60 -2.86 12.22
CA THR A 9 6.43 -3.06 13.66
C THR A 9 7.57 -2.46 14.51
N SER A 10 8.60 -1.90 13.89
CA SER A 10 9.72 -1.25 14.59
C SER A 10 9.75 0.26 14.35
N PRO A 11 9.61 1.09 15.39
CA PRO A 11 9.62 2.56 15.29
C PRO A 11 11.00 3.16 14.94
N VAL A 12 12.02 2.32 14.71
CA VAL A 12 13.39 2.74 14.40
C VAL A 12 13.64 2.85 12.89
N ASN A 13 12.74 2.34 12.04
CA ASN A 13 12.93 2.28 10.60
C ASN A 13 12.72 3.64 9.93
N THR A 14 13.62 4.00 9.01
CA THR A 14 13.49 5.23 8.22
C THR A 14 12.33 5.12 7.22
N SER A 15 11.82 6.27 6.75
CA SER A 15 10.78 6.33 5.71
C SER A 15 11.17 5.51 4.47
N GLU A 16 12.43 5.59 4.05
CA GLU A 16 12.95 4.84 2.89
C GLU A 16 12.96 3.32 3.11
N GLN A 17 13.34 2.85 4.30
CA GLN A 17 13.32 1.42 4.64
C GLN A 17 11.90 0.87 4.63
N LYS A 18 10.95 1.60 5.23
CA LYS A 18 9.53 1.23 5.20
C LYS A 18 9.00 1.23 3.76
N CYS A 19 9.35 2.24 2.97
CA CYS A 19 8.97 2.33 1.56
C CYS A 19 9.47 1.13 0.74
N ASN A 20 10.75 0.76 0.89
CA ASN A 20 11.33 -0.36 0.18
C ASN A 20 10.57 -1.66 0.48
N ALA A 21 10.21 -1.86 1.74
CA ALA A 21 9.49 -3.06 2.12
C ALA A 21 8.04 -3.10 1.63
N VAL A 22 7.34 -1.96 1.62
CA VAL A 22 6.02 -1.87 0.98
C VAL A 22 6.16 -2.19 -0.51
N VAL A 23 7.18 -1.68 -1.19
CA VAL A 23 7.44 -1.96 -2.61
C VAL A 23 7.74 -3.44 -2.84
N GLU A 24 8.57 -4.07 -2.02
CA GLU A 24 8.85 -5.51 -2.08
C GLU A 24 7.58 -6.35 -1.87
N TRP A 25 6.73 -5.97 -0.92
CA TRP A 25 5.43 -6.63 -0.75
C TRP A 25 4.51 -6.42 -1.95
N LEU A 26 4.46 -5.22 -2.52
CA LEU A 26 3.66 -4.93 -3.70
C LEU A 26 4.09 -5.76 -4.92
N GLN A 27 5.39 -5.96 -5.09
CA GLN A 27 5.94 -6.84 -6.12
C GLN A 27 5.47 -8.28 -5.91
N TRP A 28 5.61 -8.80 -4.68
CA TRP A 28 5.12 -10.13 -4.34
C TRP A 28 3.60 -10.26 -4.55
N TYR A 29 2.82 -9.25 -4.16
CA TYR A 29 1.36 -9.22 -4.35
C TYR A 29 0.98 -9.29 -5.82
N ALA A 30 1.64 -8.49 -6.67
CA ALA A 30 1.42 -8.47 -8.11
C ALA A 30 1.66 -9.84 -8.76
N GLU A 31 2.72 -10.53 -8.35
CA GLU A 31 3.11 -11.83 -8.92
C GLU A 31 2.24 -13.00 -8.41
N ASN A 32 1.83 -12.98 -7.14
CA ASN A 32 1.26 -14.17 -6.49
C ASN A 32 -0.26 -14.09 -6.33
N GLN A 33 -0.80 -12.91 -6.02
CA GLN A 33 -2.18 -12.76 -5.55
C GLN A 33 -3.06 -11.94 -6.50
N HIS A 34 -2.48 -11.00 -7.23
CA HIS A 34 -3.24 -10.03 -8.00
C HIS A 34 -4.02 -10.68 -9.17
N ARG A 35 -5.26 -10.23 -9.39
CA ARG A 35 -6.18 -10.72 -10.44
C ARG A 35 -6.90 -9.54 -11.10
N PRO A 36 -6.21 -8.72 -11.91
CA PRO A 36 -6.74 -7.44 -12.41
C PRO A 36 -8.01 -7.60 -13.24
N LEU A 37 -8.04 -8.60 -14.12
CA LEU A 37 -9.21 -8.89 -14.98
C LEU A 37 -10.47 -9.21 -14.17
N LEU A 38 -10.34 -9.90 -13.05
CA LEU A 38 -11.48 -10.25 -12.20
C LEU A 38 -12.12 -9.01 -11.57
N TYR A 39 -11.29 -8.09 -11.08
CA TYR A 39 -11.76 -6.87 -10.43
C TYR A 39 -12.40 -5.90 -11.43
N ASP A 40 -11.81 -5.78 -12.61
CA ASP A 40 -12.35 -4.95 -13.69
C ASP A 40 -13.72 -5.45 -14.17
N GLN A 41 -13.83 -6.76 -14.45
CA GLN A 41 -15.10 -7.37 -14.89
C GLN A 41 -16.21 -7.25 -13.84
N ARG A 42 -15.88 -7.42 -12.57
CA ARG A 42 -16.84 -7.30 -11.46
C ARG A 42 -17.12 -5.85 -11.07
N ARG A 43 -16.30 -4.90 -11.55
CA ARG A 43 -16.30 -3.50 -11.13
C ARG A 43 -16.19 -3.32 -9.61
N CYS A 44 -15.52 -4.26 -8.94
CA CYS A 44 -15.32 -4.22 -7.51
C CYS A 44 -14.07 -5.02 -7.09
N PHE A 45 -13.43 -4.56 -6.02
CA PHE A 45 -12.36 -5.31 -5.37
C PHE A 45 -12.95 -6.30 -4.36
N SER A 46 -12.30 -7.45 -4.20
CA SER A 46 -12.62 -8.35 -3.08
C SER A 46 -12.27 -7.66 -1.75
N PRO A 47 -13.09 -7.81 -0.69
CA PRO A 47 -12.76 -7.29 0.64
C PRO A 47 -11.38 -7.71 1.13
N ASP A 48 -10.95 -8.95 0.82
CA ASP A 48 -9.68 -9.50 1.25
C ASP A 48 -8.48 -8.67 0.77
N VAL A 49 -8.55 -8.11 -0.44
CA VAL A 49 -7.47 -7.26 -0.99
C VAL A 49 -7.32 -5.98 -0.18
N ILE A 50 -8.45 -5.37 0.19
CA ILE A 50 -8.46 -4.14 0.96
C ILE A 50 -7.97 -4.39 2.39
N LEU A 51 -8.39 -5.51 2.99
CA LEU A 51 -7.93 -5.92 4.31
C LEU A 51 -6.42 -6.21 4.31
N GLU A 52 -5.92 -6.92 3.30
CA GLU A 52 -4.50 -7.19 3.16
C GLU A 52 -3.70 -5.89 2.97
N ALA A 53 -4.17 -4.98 2.13
CA ALA A 53 -3.54 -3.66 1.97
C ALA A 53 -3.49 -2.87 3.30
N GLY A 54 -4.57 -2.90 4.09
CA GLY A 54 -4.62 -2.30 5.42
C GLY A 54 -3.63 -2.92 6.40
N MET A 55 -3.50 -4.25 6.43
CA MET A 55 -2.51 -4.96 7.24
C MET A 55 -1.06 -4.59 6.89
N HIS A 56 -0.83 -4.16 5.65
CA HIS A 56 0.48 -3.69 5.18
C HIS A 56 0.65 -2.16 5.22
N GLY A 57 -0.23 -1.45 5.93
CA GLY A 57 -0.09 -0.02 6.18
C GLY A 57 -0.41 0.89 4.99
N LEU A 58 -0.93 0.35 3.88
CA LEU A 58 -1.25 1.13 2.68
C LEU A 58 -2.40 2.13 2.89
N MET A 59 -3.19 1.97 3.95
CA MET A 59 -4.32 2.86 4.28
C MET A 59 -3.92 4.03 5.19
N GLY A 60 -2.64 4.15 5.56
CA GLY A 60 -2.14 5.22 6.43
C GLY A 60 -0.69 5.56 6.15
N LEU A 61 -0.34 5.78 4.88
CA LEU A 61 1.03 5.99 4.42
C LEU A 61 1.69 7.18 5.12
N ASN A 62 1.02 8.32 5.14
CA ASN A 62 1.49 9.59 5.71
C ASN A 62 0.93 9.87 7.12
N VAL A 63 0.22 8.90 7.71
CA VAL A 63 -0.33 9.04 9.06
C VAL A 63 0.77 8.79 10.09
N PRO A 64 0.90 9.62 11.14
CA PRO A 64 1.88 9.41 12.20
C PRO A 64 1.77 8.02 12.86
N GLU A 65 2.91 7.43 13.24
CA GLU A 65 2.95 6.09 13.85
C GLU A 65 2.12 5.99 15.13
N GLN A 66 2.02 7.08 15.91
CA GLN A 66 1.22 7.14 17.13
C GLN A 66 -0.28 6.88 16.89
N TYR A 67 -0.75 7.02 15.65
CA TYR A 67 -2.12 6.71 15.23
C TYR A 67 -2.21 5.40 14.43
N GLY A 68 -1.12 4.62 14.36
CA GLY A 68 -1.06 3.36 13.63
C GLY A 68 -0.73 3.50 12.13
N GLY A 69 -0.25 4.65 11.69
CA GLY A 69 0.22 4.86 10.31
C GLY A 69 1.70 4.53 10.10
N LEU A 70 2.18 4.69 8.87
CA LEU A 70 3.58 4.41 8.50
C LEU A 70 4.52 5.62 8.64
N ASP A 71 3.97 6.82 8.84
CA ASP A 71 4.69 8.09 8.96
C ASP A 71 5.71 8.30 7.84
N LEU A 72 5.30 7.99 6.60
CA LEU A 72 6.14 8.16 5.42
C LEU A 72 6.19 9.62 4.99
N ASP A 73 7.38 10.04 4.57
CA ASP A 73 7.56 11.29 3.86
C ASP A 73 6.87 11.27 2.49
N MET A 74 6.60 12.47 1.95
CA MET A 74 5.90 12.62 0.67
C MET A 74 6.62 11.89 -0.47
N ARG A 75 7.96 11.89 -0.48
CA ARG A 75 8.77 11.22 -1.52
C ARG A 75 8.51 9.71 -1.50
N SER A 76 8.56 9.08 -0.34
CA SER A 76 8.30 7.65 -0.19
C SER A 76 6.86 7.29 -0.51
N THR A 77 5.92 8.13 -0.07
CA THR A 77 4.48 7.94 -0.37
C THR A 77 4.23 7.96 -1.88
N VAL A 78 4.78 8.94 -2.61
CA VAL A 78 4.66 9.02 -4.07
C VAL A 78 5.27 7.80 -4.76
N ARG A 79 6.42 7.30 -4.27
CA ARG A 79 7.06 6.09 -4.82
C ARG A 79 6.19 4.85 -4.68
N ILE A 80 5.51 4.68 -3.55
CA ILE A 80 4.53 3.60 -3.34
C ILE A 80 3.36 3.74 -4.31
N CYS A 81 2.81 4.95 -4.46
CA CYS A 81 1.73 5.22 -5.42
C CYS A 81 2.13 4.92 -6.87
N GLN A 82 3.37 5.27 -7.27
CA GLN A 82 3.92 4.94 -8.58
C GLN A 82 4.02 3.43 -8.79
N GLN A 83 4.52 2.70 -7.79
CA GLN A 83 4.59 1.24 -7.85
C GLN A 83 3.19 0.62 -7.96
N LEU A 84 2.23 1.07 -7.15
CA LEU A 84 0.84 0.63 -7.26
C LEU A 84 0.26 0.89 -8.66
N GLY A 85 0.49 2.08 -9.22
CA GLY A 85 0.02 2.42 -10.57
C GLY A 85 0.63 1.55 -11.66
N SER A 86 1.84 1.02 -11.45
CA SER A 86 2.46 0.05 -12.37
C SER A 86 1.83 -1.35 -12.29
N ILE A 87 1.14 -1.66 -11.19
CA ILE A 87 0.49 -2.96 -10.94
C ILE A 87 -0.97 -2.90 -11.39
N ASP A 88 -1.75 -1.98 -10.82
CA ASP A 88 -3.18 -1.80 -11.07
C ASP A 88 -3.59 -0.35 -10.79
N LEU A 89 -3.99 0.36 -11.84
CA LEU A 89 -4.38 1.76 -11.76
C LEU A 89 -5.65 1.99 -10.91
N SER A 90 -6.60 1.07 -10.95
CA SER A 90 -7.84 1.18 -10.17
C SER A 90 -7.54 1.03 -8.68
N LEU A 91 -6.67 0.09 -8.31
CA LEU A 91 -6.24 -0.10 -6.92
C LEU A 91 -5.38 1.08 -6.45
N ALA A 92 -4.47 1.56 -7.30
CA ALA A 92 -3.66 2.74 -7.03
C ALA A 92 -4.53 3.98 -6.77
N THR A 93 -5.59 4.16 -7.57
CA THR A 93 -6.54 5.28 -7.42
C THR A 93 -7.26 5.20 -6.08
N LEU A 94 -7.74 4.02 -5.69
CA LEU A 94 -8.41 3.82 -4.41
C LEU A 94 -7.50 4.16 -3.21
N ILE A 95 -6.29 3.62 -3.20
CA ILE A 95 -5.33 3.82 -2.10
C ILE A 95 -4.86 5.28 -2.06
N THR A 96 -4.53 5.86 -3.21
CA THR A 96 -4.06 7.25 -3.30
C THR A 96 -5.16 8.21 -2.86
N ASN A 97 -6.39 8.05 -3.33
CA ASN A 97 -7.51 8.90 -2.91
C ASN A 97 -7.77 8.81 -1.41
N HIS A 98 -7.69 7.62 -0.82
CA HIS A 98 -7.83 7.47 0.62
C HIS A 98 -6.76 8.27 1.38
N ASN A 99 -5.49 8.09 1.03
CA ASN A 99 -4.38 8.74 1.74
C ASN A 99 -4.34 10.26 1.53
N PHE A 100 -4.63 10.76 0.33
CA PHE A 100 -4.45 12.18 0.00
C PHE A 100 -5.72 13.02 0.06
N LEU A 101 -6.91 12.44 -0.17
CA LEU A 101 -8.16 13.21 -0.19
C LEU A 101 -9.02 12.97 1.05
N SER A 102 -8.87 11.83 1.74
CA SER A 102 -9.66 11.54 2.94
C SER A 102 -8.92 11.88 4.23
N LEU A 103 -7.60 11.78 4.25
CA LEU A 103 -6.77 11.99 5.45
C LEU A 103 -6.09 13.37 5.50
N SER A 104 -5.94 14.04 4.36
CA SER A 104 -5.44 15.42 4.34
C SER A 104 -6.61 16.40 4.50
N PRO A 105 -6.49 17.43 5.35
CA PRO A 105 -7.54 18.43 5.61
C PRO A 105 -7.79 19.38 4.43
#